data_AF-A0A9N9DD46-F1
#
_entry.id   AF-A0A9N9DD46-F1
#
_cell.length_a   1.000
_cell.length_b   1.000
_cell.length_c   1.000
_cell.angle_alpha   90.00
_cell.angle_beta   90.00
_cell.angle_gamma   90.00
#
_symmetry.space_group_name_H-M   'P 1'
#
loop_
_entity.id
_entity.type
_entity.pdbx_description
1 polymer ?
#
loop_
_entity_poly.entity_id
_entity_poly.type
_entity_poly.pdbx_seq_one_letter_code
_entity_poly.pdbx_strand_id
1 'polypeptide(L)'
;MDRDRFQRFLGAAAAGQAPVMDTPTVDNAEMVYISSLALLKASRAGVPMEVMGLMLGEFVDDYTVRVIDVFAMPQSGTGVSVEAVDPVFQTKMLDMLKQTGRFEQLNQRAVAVVVDPIQSVKGKVVIDAFRLINPQMLMLGQEPRQTTSNIGHLNKPSIQEESTMTADQLKTRHVGKQDPKRHLEESVEEVMSNNIVMALGTMIDSV
;
A
#
# COMPACT_ATOMS: atom_id res chain seq x y z
N MET A 1 -46.05 24.39 -36.04
CA MET A 1 -45.45 23.27 -35.28
C MET A 1 -43.94 23.39 -35.45
N ASP A 2 -43.30 24.10 -34.51
CA ASP A 2 -41.92 24.55 -34.62
C ASP A 2 -40.92 23.40 -34.49
N ARG A 3 -40.23 23.08 -35.60
CA ARG A 3 -39.12 22.09 -35.64
C ARG A 3 -37.99 22.45 -34.66
N ASP A 4 -37.79 23.73 -34.36
CA ASP A 4 -36.73 24.21 -33.46
C ASP A 4 -37.00 23.92 -31.98
N ARG A 5 -38.28 23.82 -31.55
CA ARG A 5 -38.61 23.41 -30.18
C ARG A 5 -38.42 21.92 -29.97
N PHE A 6 -38.72 21.10 -30.98
CA PHE A 6 -38.51 19.65 -30.90
C PHE A 6 -37.03 19.30 -30.85
N GLN A 7 -36.18 20.02 -31.60
CA GLN A 7 -34.74 19.81 -31.60
C GLN A 7 -34.06 20.34 -30.32
N ARG A 8 -34.60 21.39 -29.69
CA ARG A 8 -34.18 21.80 -28.34
C ARG A 8 -34.66 20.85 -27.24
N PHE A 9 -35.82 20.21 -27.39
CA PHE A 9 -36.28 19.20 -26.43
C PHE A 9 -35.50 17.88 -26.56
N LEU A 10 -35.11 17.48 -27.79
CA LEU A 10 -34.21 16.35 -28.02
C LEU A 10 -32.77 16.66 -27.57
N GLY A 11 -32.30 17.89 -27.79
CA GLY A 11 -30.99 18.36 -27.32
C GLY A 11 -30.93 18.52 -25.79
N ALA A 12 -32.04 18.86 -25.14
CA ALA A 12 -32.13 18.92 -23.68
C ALA A 12 -32.33 17.54 -23.04
N ALA A 13 -32.98 16.59 -23.74
CA ALA A 13 -33.10 15.20 -23.28
C ALA A 13 -31.81 14.38 -23.47
N ALA A 14 -30.92 14.79 -24.41
CA ALA A 14 -29.59 14.21 -24.58
C ALA A 14 -28.54 14.80 -23.61
N ALA A 15 -28.87 15.89 -22.90
CA ALA A 15 -28.08 16.44 -21.80
C ALA A 15 -28.56 15.92 -20.43
N GLY A 16 -29.25 14.77 -20.42
CA GLY A 16 -29.43 13.98 -19.21
C GLY A 16 -28.07 13.55 -18.70
N GLN A 17 -27.54 14.31 -17.75
CA GLN A 17 -26.54 13.83 -16.80
C GLN A 17 -26.98 12.43 -16.37
N ALA A 18 -26.31 11.42 -16.92
CA ALA A 18 -26.34 10.11 -16.32
C ALA A 18 -25.98 10.32 -14.85
N PRO A 19 -26.75 9.78 -13.89
CA PRO A 19 -26.35 9.85 -12.50
C PRO A 19 -24.92 9.33 -12.46
N VAL A 20 -23.99 10.17 -11.97
CA VAL A 20 -22.64 9.73 -11.63
C VAL A 20 -22.88 8.69 -10.55
N MET A 21 -23.01 7.44 -10.96
CA MET A 21 -22.96 6.32 -10.04
C MET A 21 -21.60 6.47 -9.38
N ASP A 22 -21.60 6.61 -8.06
CA ASP A 22 -20.40 6.48 -7.24
C ASP A 22 -19.88 5.05 -7.43
N THR A 23 -19.23 4.80 -8.57
CA THR A 23 -18.36 3.65 -8.71
C THR A 23 -17.30 3.82 -7.65
N PRO A 24 -17.08 2.82 -6.78
CA PRO A 24 -16.08 2.93 -5.73
C PRO A 24 -14.72 3.22 -6.38
N THR A 25 -14.30 4.47 -6.29
CA THR A 25 -13.05 4.94 -6.85
C THR A 25 -11.93 4.42 -5.95
N VAL A 26 -10.92 3.79 -6.55
CA VAL A 26 -9.81 3.21 -5.78
C VAL A 26 -8.95 4.33 -5.22
N ASP A 27 -8.73 4.36 -3.90
CA ASP A 27 -7.88 5.36 -3.24
C ASP A 27 -6.40 4.93 -3.30
N ASN A 28 -5.50 5.91 -3.25
CA ASN A 28 -4.06 5.70 -3.08
C ASN A 28 -3.68 5.15 -1.69
N ALA A 29 -4.57 5.26 -0.70
CA ALA A 29 -4.33 4.80 0.67
C ALA A 29 -4.45 3.28 0.87
N GLU A 30 -4.63 2.48 -0.19
CA GLU A 30 -4.74 1.01 -0.07
C GLU A 30 -3.43 0.40 0.49
N MET A 31 -3.54 -0.37 1.57
CA MET A 31 -2.44 -1.04 2.26
C MET A 31 -2.55 -2.55 2.09
N VAL A 32 -1.42 -3.20 1.80
CA VAL A 32 -1.32 -4.65 1.66
C VAL A 32 -0.45 -5.21 2.78
N TYR A 33 -1.07 -5.96 3.69
CA TYR A 33 -0.35 -6.70 4.73
C TYR A 33 0.06 -8.06 4.20
N ILE A 34 1.36 -8.30 4.07
CA ILE A 34 1.90 -9.58 3.64
C ILE A 34 2.46 -10.33 4.84
N SER A 35 2.00 -11.56 5.05
CA SER A 35 2.52 -12.41 6.11
C SER A 35 4.00 -12.77 5.89
N SER A 36 4.75 -12.96 6.98
CA SER A 36 6.15 -13.40 6.89
C SER A 36 6.28 -14.77 6.21
N LEU A 37 5.26 -15.63 6.36
CA LEU A 37 5.20 -16.95 5.72
C LEU A 37 5.07 -16.82 4.20
N ALA A 38 4.22 -15.91 3.72
CA ALA A 38 4.08 -15.60 2.31
C ALA A 38 5.40 -15.13 1.69
N LEU A 39 6.10 -14.20 2.36
CA LEU A 39 7.40 -13.70 1.90
C LEU A 39 8.46 -14.80 1.80
N LEU A 40 8.56 -15.65 2.84
CA LEU A 40 9.54 -16.74 2.85
C LEU A 40 9.25 -17.80 1.78
N LYS A 41 7.98 -18.07 1.46
CA LYS A 41 7.61 -19.00 0.39
C LYS A 41 7.87 -18.40 -0.99
N ALA A 42 7.63 -17.10 -1.17
CA ALA A 42 7.90 -16.40 -2.43
C ALA A 42 9.40 -16.31 -2.74
N SER A 43 10.24 -16.05 -1.73
CA SER A 43 11.69 -15.88 -1.92
C SER A 43 12.47 -17.18 -2.14
N ARG A 44 11.83 -18.36 -1.99
CA ARG A 44 12.55 -19.64 -1.89
C ARG A 44 12.72 -20.38 -3.22
N ALA A 45 12.17 -19.90 -4.32
CA ALA A 45 12.20 -20.61 -5.59
C ALA A 45 12.71 -19.72 -6.74
N GLY A 46 13.65 -20.25 -7.54
CA GLY A 46 13.95 -19.78 -8.89
C GLY A 46 14.96 -18.65 -9.06
N VAL A 47 16.16 -18.77 -8.49
CA VAL A 47 17.32 -18.10 -9.08
C VAL A 47 18.05 -19.16 -9.92
N PRO A 48 18.14 -19.04 -11.25
CA PRO A 48 17.92 -17.85 -12.09
C PRO A 48 16.57 -17.77 -12.84
N MET A 49 15.60 -18.65 -12.57
CA MET A 49 14.35 -18.74 -13.34
C MET A 49 13.19 -18.05 -12.64
N GLU A 50 12.50 -17.11 -13.30
CA GLU A 50 11.31 -16.46 -12.77
C GLU A 50 10.25 -17.47 -12.31
N VAL A 51 9.78 -17.35 -11.07
CA VAL A 51 8.73 -18.20 -10.50
C VAL A 51 7.49 -17.36 -10.27
N MET A 52 6.35 -17.91 -10.66
CA MET A 52 5.06 -17.35 -10.30
C MET A 52 4.41 -18.14 -9.17
N GLY A 53 3.59 -17.42 -8.41
CA GLY A 53 2.75 -18.01 -7.38
C GLY A 53 1.41 -17.30 -7.26
N LEU A 54 0.47 -17.98 -6.62
CA LEU A 54 -0.81 -17.40 -6.23
C LEU A 54 -0.72 -16.96 -4.77
N MET A 55 -1.04 -15.70 -4.53
CA MET A 55 -1.22 -15.18 -3.20
C MET A 55 -2.62 -15.47 -2.72
N LEU A 56 -2.69 -15.86 -1.46
CA LEU A 56 -3.88 -16.31 -0.78
C LEU A 56 -4.13 -15.42 0.43
N GLY A 57 -5.37 -15.00 0.63
CA GLY A 57 -5.72 -14.02 1.64
C GLY A 57 -7.17 -13.62 1.68
N GLU A 58 -7.42 -12.59 2.48
CA GLU A 58 -8.74 -12.01 2.71
C GLU A 58 -8.72 -10.49 2.48
N PHE A 59 -9.85 -9.97 2.02
CA PHE A 59 -10.11 -8.54 2.00
C PHE A 59 -10.79 -8.19 3.33
N VAL A 60 -10.12 -7.40 4.17
CA VAL A 60 -10.67 -6.97 5.46
C VAL A 60 -11.65 -5.82 5.23
N ASP A 61 -11.27 -4.88 4.37
CA ASP A 61 -12.08 -3.73 3.96
C ASP A 61 -11.70 -3.25 2.53
N ASP A 62 -12.19 -2.08 2.12
CA ASP A 62 -11.95 -1.51 0.79
C ASP A 62 -10.53 -0.97 0.58
N TYR A 63 -9.78 -0.77 1.66
CA TYR A 63 -8.42 -0.22 1.63
C TYR A 63 -7.36 -1.17 2.15
N THR A 64 -7.73 -2.35 2.64
CA THR A 64 -6.84 -3.26 3.33
C THR A 64 -6.96 -4.67 2.77
N VAL A 65 -5.84 -5.16 2.24
CA VAL A 65 -5.71 -6.53 1.76
C VAL A 65 -4.75 -7.29 2.68
N ARG A 66 -5.16 -8.45 3.19
CA ARG A 66 -4.30 -9.30 4.02
C ARG A 66 -3.94 -10.58 3.28
N VAL A 67 -2.67 -10.72 2.92
CA VAL A 67 -2.11 -11.93 2.33
C VAL A 67 -1.64 -12.86 3.45
N ILE A 68 -2.26 -14.03 3.55
CA ILE A 68 -2.03 -15.03 4.59
C ILE A 68 -0.98 -16.05 4.11
N ASP A 69 -1.10 -16.55 2.88
CA ASP A 69 -0.24 -17.60 2.33
C ASP A 69 0.09 -17.37 0.84
N VAL A 70 1.08 -18.08 0.31
CA VAL A 70 1.46 -18.06 -1.11
C VAL A 70 1.76 -19.47 -1.56
N PHE A 71 1.24 -19.83 -2.74
CA PHE A 71 1.56 -21.07 -3.41
C PHE A 71 2.40 -20.83 -4.65
N ALA A 72 3.58 -21.44 -4.69
CA ALA A 72 4.37 -21.48 -5.91
C ALA A 72 3.67 -22.36 -6.95
N MET A 73 3.57 -21.89 -8.17
CA MET A 73 3.14 -22.70 -9.29
C MET A 73 4.31 -23.57 -9.79
N PRO A 74 4.05 -24.81 -10.24
CA PRO A 74 5.07 -25.63 -10.86
C PRO A 74 5.55 -24.96 -12.16
N GLN A 75 6.86 -24.85 -12.34
CA GLN A 75 7.44 -24.35 -13.60
C GLN A 75 7.32 -25.43 -14.68
N SER A 76 6.33 -25.31 -15.56
CA SER A 76 6.20 -26.17 -16.74
C SER A 76 6.94 -25.55 -17.92
N GLY A 77 8.24 -25.85 -18.06
CA GLY A 77 8.99 -25.56 -19.28
C GLY A 77 10.46 -25.21 -19.04
N THR A 78 11.33 -25.62 -19.95
CA THR A 78 12.78 -25.30 -20.00
C THR A 78 13.06 -23.90 -20.55
N GLY A 79 12.08 -22.99 -20.48
CA GLY A 79 12.17 -21.62 -20.98
C GLY A 79 12.03 -20.62 -19.84
N VAL A 80 12.69 -19.47 -19.98
CA VAL A 80 12.70 -18.37 -19.00
C VAL A 80 11.31 -17.70 -18.87
N SER A 81 10.34 -18.04 -19.72
CA SER A 81 9.02 -17.40 -19.76
C SER A 81 7.96 -18.16 -18.96
N VAL A 82 7.15 -17.42 -18.20
CA VAL A 82 6.16 -17.94 -17.25
C VAL A 82 4.77 -18.19 -17.88
N GLU A 83 4.76 -18.70 -19.11
CA GLU A 83 3.52 -18.79 -19.91
C GLU A 83 2.61 -19.98 -19.55
N ALA A 84 3.08 -20.91 -18.70
CA ALA A 84 2.37 -22.16 -18.42
C ALA A 84 1.75 -22.17 -17.01
N VAL A 85 0.79 -21.28 -16.75
CA VAL A 85 -0.16 -21.52 -15.66
C VAL A 85 -1.07 -22.67 -16.09
N ASP A 86 -0.90 -23.84 -15.48
CA ASP A 86 -1.79 -24.97 -15.72
C ASP A 86 -3.11 -24.76 -14.94
N PRO A 87 -4.24 -24.49 -15.62
CA PRO A 87 -5.53 -24.30 -14.95
C PRO A 87 -5.99 -25.55 -14.19
N VAL A 88 -5.53 -26.75 -14.58
CA VAL A 88 -5.84 -28.00 -13.90
C VAL A 88 -5.17 -28.03 -12.53
N PHE A 89 -3.90 -27.63 -12.45
CA PHE A 89 -3.17 -27.54 -11.19
C PHE A 89 -3.82 -26.51 -10.26
N GLN A 90 -4.15 -25.32 -10.78
CA GLN A 90 -4.80 -24.27 -10.00
C GLN A 90 -6.13 -24.74 -9.39
N THR A 91 -7.00 -25.35 -10.20
CA THR A 91 -8.32 -25.83 -9.73
C THR A 91 -8.17 -26.92 -8.68
N LYS A 92 -7.30 -27.91 -8.93
CA LYS A 92 -7.03 -28.99 -7.98
C LYS A 92 -6.47 -28.47 -6.65
N MET A 93 -5.57 -27.50 -6.70
CA MET A 93 -4.99 -26.88 -5.51
C MET A 93 -6.05 -26.11 -4.71
N LEU A 94 -6.90 -25.32 -5.37
CA LEU A 94 -8.01 -24.62 -4.73
C LEU A 94 -8.99 -25.60 -4.06
N ASP A 95 -9.25 -26.75 -4.68
CA ASP A 95 -10.12 -27.77 -4.09
C ASP A 95 -9.49 -28.46 -2.87
N MET A 96 -8.18 -28.71 -2.87
CA MET A 96 -7.46 -29.20 -1.69
C MET A 96 -7.51 -28.19 -0.54
N LEU A 97 -7.43 -26.88 -0.84
CA LEU A 97 -7.47 -25.82 0.17
C LEU A 97 -8.85 -25.69 0.81
N LYS A 98 -9.92 -25.85 0.03
CA LYS A 98 -11.30 -25.91 0.55
C LYS A 98 -11.46 -27.03 1.59
N GLN A 99 -10.84 -28.19 1.38
CA GLN A 99 -10.89 -29.30 2.34
C GLN A 99 -10.20 -28.95 3.67
N THR A 100 -9.18 -28.10 3.64
CA THR A 100 -8.49 -27.59 4.83
C THR A 100 -9.16 -26.36 5.46
N GLY A 101 -10.33 -25.94 4.96
CA GLY A 101 -11.08 -24.79 5.46
C GLY A 101 -10.64 -23.43 4.90
N ARG A 102 -9.86 -23.40 3.83
CA ARG A 102 -9.43 -22.16 3.15
C ARG A 102 -10.26 -21.92 1.90
N PHE A 103 -11.22 -20.98 1.98
CA PHE A 103 -12.16 -20.66 0.90
C PHE A 103 -11.72 -19.39 0.19
N GLU A 104 -10.86 -19.53 -0.81
CA GLU A 104 -10.28 -18.39 -1.50
C GLU A 104 -10.68 -18.36 -2.98
N GLN A 105 -10.92 -17.16 -3.52
CA GLN A 105 -11.44 -16.94 -4.87
C GLN A 105 -10.66 -15.83 -5.59
N LEU A 106 -10.59 -15.92 -6.92
CA LEU A 106 -10.02 -14.88 -7.76
C LEU A 106 -10.91 -13.63 -7.71
N ASN A 107 -10.31 -12.48 -7.38
CA ASN A 107 -11.03 -11.20 -7.28
C ASN A 107 -10.41 -10.19 -8.26
N GLN A 108 -11.24 -9.30 -8.83
CA GLN A 108 -10.77 -8.15 -9.62
C GLN A 108 -9.88 -7.20 -8.81
N ARG A 109 -10.01 -7.22 -7.47
CA ARG A 109 -9.09 -6.55 -6.53
C ARG A 109 -7.77 -7.30 -6.31
N ALA A 110 -7.37 -8.23 -7.19
CA ALA A 110 -6.06 -8.88 -7.11
C ALA A 110 -4.90 -7.88 -7.17
N VAL A 111 -3.86 -8.12 -6.38
CA VAL A 111 -2.61 -7.37 -6.35
C VAL A 111 -1.51 -8.25 -6.92
N ALA A 112 -0.68 -7.70 -7.79
CA ALA A 112 0.53 -8.36 -8.28
C ALA A 112 1.71 -7.94 -7.40
N VAL A 113 2.37 -8.87 -6.73
CA VAL A 113 3.56 -8.60 -5.92
C VAL A 113 4.77 -9.15 -6.64
N VAL A 114 5.77 -8.31 -6.86
CA VAL A 114 7.05 -8.67 -7.48
C VAL A 114 8.12 -8.61 -6.41
N VAL A 115 8.84 -9.72 -6.25
CA VAL A 115 9.97 -9.84 -5.34
C VAL A 115 11.23 -9.96 -6.20
N ASP A 116 12.22 -9.10 -5.99
CA ASP A 116 13.52 -9.24 -6.65
C ASP A 116 14.52 -9.92 -5.68
N PRO A 117 14.76 -11.23 -5.80
CA PRO A 117 15.68 -11.94 -4.92
C PRO A 117 17.15 -11.61 -5.18
N ILE A 118 17.50 -11.02 -6.33
CA ILE A 118 18.89 -10.66 -6.68
C ILE A 118 19.27 -9.34 -6.01
N GLN A 119 18.36 -8.36 -6.03
CA GLN A 119 18.58 -7.08 -5.35
C GLN A 119 18.28 -7.14 -3.85
N SER A 120 17.52 -8.14 -3.41
CA SER A 120 17.32 -8.41 -1.99
C SER A 120 18.59 -8.98 -1.36
N VAL A 121 19.16 -8.27 -0.40
CA VAL A 121 20.37 -8.66 0.33
C VAL A 121 20.07 -8.78 1.82
N LYS A 122 21.00 -9.29 2.62
CA LYS A 122 20.81 -9.36 4.08
C LYS A 122 20.47 -7.97 4.64
N GLY A 123 19.31 -7.86 5.29
CA GLY A 123 18.82 -6.60 5.86
C GLY A 123 17.99 -5.73 4.91
N LYS A 124 17.85 -6.07 3.63
CA LYS A 124 17.01 -5.34 2.66
C LYS A 124 16.27 -6.30 1.75
N VAL A 125 14.95 -6.23 1.79
CA VAL A 125 14.07 -7.01 0.91
C VAL A 125 13.45 -6.04 -0.10
N VAL A 126 13.69 -6.27 -1.38
CA VAL A 126 13.17 -5.45 -2.49
C VAL A 126 11.89 -6.11 -3.01
N ILE A 127 10.77 -5.45 -2.75
CA ILE A 127 9.42 -5.92 -3.11
C ILE A 127 8.60 -4.73 -3.54
N ASP A 128 7.89 -4.89 -4.65
CA ASP A 128 6.90 -3.93 -5.13
C ASP A 128 5.54 -4.61 -5.30
N ALA A 129 4.47 -3.86 -5.03
CA ALA A 129 3.10 -4.30 -5.20
C ALA A 129 2.38 -3.40 -6.22
N PHE A 130 1.82 -4.02 -7.25
CA PHE A 130 1.18 -3.36 -8.36
C PHE A 130 -0.28 -3.79 -8.47
N ARG A 131 -1.10 -2.86 -8.93
CA ARG A 131 -2.48 -3.10 -9.32
C ARG A 131 -2.65 -2.62 -10.75
N LEU A 132 -3.32 -3.41 -11.58
CA LEU A 132 -3.64 -2.97 -12.94
C LEU A 132 -4.58 -1.77 -12.90
N ILE A 133 -4.25 -0.75 -13.68
CA ILE A 133 -5.11 0.40 -13.94
C ILE A 133 -5.86 0.14 -15.24
N ASN A 134 -7.15 0.49 -15.29
CA ASN A 134 -7.91 0.42 -16.53
C ASN A 134 -7.39 1.50 -17.51
N PRO A 135 -6.81 1.14 -18.67
CA PRO A 135 -6.29 2.11 -19.63
C PRO A 135 -7.38 3.03 -20.21
N GLN A 136 -8.64 2.61 -20.19
CA GLN A 136 -9.77 3.42 -20.65
C GLN A 136 -9.99 4.66 -19.77
N MET A 137 -9.74 4.56 -18.45
CA MET A 137 -9.82 5.73 -17.56
C MET A 137 -8.74 6.77 -17.87
N LEU A 138 -7.54 6.30 -18.22
CA LEU A 138 -6.44 7.17 -18.63
C LEU A 138 -6.75 7.91 -19.93
N MET A 139 -7.38 7.25 -20.90
CA MET A 139 -7.83 7.89 -22.14
C MET A 139 -8.97 8.90 -21.92
N LEU A 140 -9.73 8.75 -20.84
CA LEU A 140 -10.77 9.69 -20.43
C LEU A 140 -10.24 10.87 -19.60
N GLY A 141 -8.92 10.91 -19.31
CA GLY A 141 -8.28 11.97 -18.54
C GLY A 141 -8.70 12.03 -17.07
N GLN A 142 -9.40 11.01 -16.56
CA GLN A 142 -9.71 10.90 -15.14
C GLN A 142 -8.52 10.31 -14.39
N GLU A 143 -8.15 10.92 -13.27
CA GLU A 143 -7.12 10.36 -12.40
C GLU A 143 -7.59 8.99 -11.88
N PRO A 144 -6.84 7.90 -12.14
CA PRO A 144 -7.28 6.55 -11.79
C PRO A 144 -7.45 6.30 -10.30
N ARG A 145 -6.92 7.20 -9.46
CA ARG A 145 -6.94 7.07 -8.01
C ARG A 145 -7.23 8.42 -7.37
N GLN A 146 -8.09 8.40 -6.35
CA GLN A 146 -8.34 9.57 -5.53
C GLN A 146 -7.23 9.69 -4.46
N THR A 147 -6.75 10.90 -4.18
CA THR A 147 -5.77 11.14 -3.10
C THR A 147 -6.45 11.88 -1.95
N THR A 148 -6.77 11.19 -0.85
CA THR A 148 -7.48 11.78 0.30
C THR A 148 -6.56 12.09 1.51
N SER A 149 -5.24 11.84 1.41
CA SER A 149 -4.35 11.92 2.58
C SER A 149 -3.74 13.30 2.84
N ASN A 150 -4.11 13.89 3.96
CA ASN A 150 -3.73 15.23 4.45
C ASN A 150 -2.31 15.30 5.06
N ILE A 151 -1.28 14.80 4.37
CA ILE A 151 0.11 14.75 4.89
C ILE A 151 0.79 16.16 4.96
N GLY A 152 0.09 17.24 4.59
CA GLY A 152 0.68 18.57 4.41
C GLY A 152 0.67 19.55 5.60
N HIS A 153 0.04 19.27 6.75
CA HIS A 153 -0.12 20.27 7.83
C HIS A 153 0.93 20.17 8.95
N LEU A 154 2.21 20.13 8.59
CA LEU A 154 3.33 19.93 9.52
C LEU A 154 3.94 21.24 10.07
N ASN A 155 3.16 22.31 10.22
CA ASN A 155 3.55 23.46 11.02
C ASN A 155 2.93 23.35 12.41
N LYS A 156 3.75 23.02 13.41
CA LYS A 156 3.31 22.92 14.82
C LYS A 156 2.77 24.31 15.26
N PRO A 157 1.47 24.46 15.57
CA PRO A 157 0.89 25.75 15.94
C PRO A 157 1.45 26.34 17.24
N SER A 158 2.16 25.53 18.04
CA SER A 158 2.78 25.93 19.30
C SER A 158 3.83 27.02 19.18
N ILE A 159 4.57 27.08 18.07
CA ILE A 159 5.71 28.02 17.90
C ILE A 159 5.23 29.44 17.57
N GLN A 160 4.11 29.58 16.84
CA GLN A 160 3.58 30.89 16.45
C GLN A 160 2.97 31.63 17.65
N GLU A 161 2.37 30.89 18.57
CA GLU A 161 1.64 31.45 19.73
C GLU A 161 2.54 31.82 20.93
N GLU A 162 3.76 31.27 21.01
CA GLU A 162 4.72 31.57 22.09
C GLU A 162 5.24 33.01 22.02
N SER A 163 5.27 33.60 20.83
CA SER A 163 5.73 34.97 20.58
C SER A 163 4.80 36.09 21.10
N THR A 164 3.55 35.74 21.44
CA THR A 164 2.48 36.73 21.70
C THR A 164 2.14 36.89 23.19
N MET A 165 2.63 36.02 24.07
CA MET A 165 2.14 35.91 25.46
C MET A 165 3.21 36.19 26.53
N THR A 166 2.77 36.67 27.70
CA THR A 166 3.65 37.01 28.84
C THR A 166 4.07 35.77 29.66
N ALA A 167 5.24 35.83 30.31
CA ALA A 167 5.91 34.69 30.95
C ALA A 167 5.11 33.95 32.03
N ASP A 168 4.19 34.63 32.73
CA ASP A 168 3.38 34.02 33.80
C ASP A 168 2.10 33.34 33.27
N GLN A 169 1.57 33.83 32.15
CA GLN A 169 0.45 33.19 31.44
C GLN A 169 0.90 31.90 30.74
N LEU A 170 2.16 31.84 30.28
CA LEU A 170 2.76 30.64 29.71
C LEU A 170 2.86 29.51 30.74
N LYS A 171 3.26 29.77 32.00
CA LYS A 171 3.38 28.71 33.03
C LYS A 171 2.05 28.04 33.38
N THR A 172 0.96 28.80 33.36
CA THR A 172 -0.39 28.28 33.66
C THR A 172 -0.98 27.51 32.46
N ARG A 173 -0.59 27.88 31.23
CA ARG A 173 -1.07 27.24 29.98
C ARG A 173 -0.50 25.83 29.72
N HIS A 174 0.68 25.53 30.24
CA HIS A 174 1.36 24.25 30.01
C HIS A 174 0.93 23.15 30.99
N VAL A 175 0.09 23.43 31.98
CA VAL A 175 -0.42 22.41 32.89
C VAL A 175 -1.30 21.43 32.11
N GLY A 176 -0.83 20.19 31.94
CA GLY A 176 -1.50 19.13 31.19
C GLY A 176 -1.00 18.91 29.75
N LYS A 177 -0.04 19.71 29.26
CA LYS A 177 0.70 19.44 28.00
C LYS A 177 2.17 19.22 28.32
N GLN A 178 2.84 18.34 27.56
CA GLN A 178 4.27 18.08 27.78
C GLN A 178 5.06 19.39 27.58
N ASP A 179 5.85 19.76 28.59
CA ASP A 179 6.68 20.97 28.55
C ASP A 179 7.68 20.87 27.37
N PRO A 180 7.65 21.79 26.40
CA PRO A 180 8.50 21.70 25.20
C PRO A 180 9.99 21.67 25.53
N LYS A 181 10.43 22.38 26.57
CA LYS A 181 11.83 22.42 27.00
C LYS A 181 12.30 21.09 27.58
N ARG A 182 11.53 20.49 28.48
CA ARG A 182 11.84 19.17 29.05
C ARG A 182 11.82 18.07 27.99
N HIS A 183 10.85 18.12 27.06
CA HIS A 183 10.79 17.17 25.96
C HIS A 183 12.01 17.27 25.03
N LEU A 184 12.48 18.48 24.76
CA LEU A 184 13.69 18.70 23.97
C LEU A 184 14.94 18.22 24.71
N GLU A 185 15.06 18.47 26.02
CA GLU A 185 16.16 17.97 26.84
C GLU A 185 16.21 16.42 26.84
N GLU A 186 15.08 15.76 27.10
CA GLU A 186 14.97 14.30 27.07
C GLU A 186 15.29 13.72 25.67
N SER A 187 14.78 14.34 24.60
CA SER A 187 15.05 13.90 23.22
C SER A 187 16.52 14.06 22.85
N VAL A 188 17.17 15.14 23.31
CA VAL A 188 18.60 15.39 23.07
C VAL A 188 19.45 14.37 23.80
N GLU A 189 19.12 14.05 25.06
CA GLU A 189 19.85 13.05 25.84
C GLU A 189 19.75 11.64 25.23
N GLU A 190 18.56 11.25 24.75
CA GLU A 190 18.33 9.99 24.06
C GLU A 190 19.15 9.89 22.76
N VAL A 191 19.09 10.93 21.91
CA VAL A 191 19.82 10.96 20.63
C VAL A 191 21.34 10.96 20.84
N MET A 192 21.83 11.72 21.83
CA MET A 192 23.27 11.76 22.15
C MET A 192 23.76 10.42 22.66
N SER A 193 23.02 9.79 23.57
CA SER A 193 23.33 8.47 24.10
C SER A 193 23.38 7.41 23.00
N ASN A 194 22.37 7.37 22.12
CA ASN A 194 22.31 6.43 20.99
C ASN A 194 23.47 6.63 20.00
N ASN A 195 23.82 7.88 19.70
CA ASN A 195 24.93 8.19 18.79
C ASN A 195 26.29 7.78 19.37
N ILE A 196 26.52 7.98 20.67
CA ILE A 196 27.77 7.57 21.33
C ILE A 196 27.91 6.05 21.30
N VAL A 197 26.84 5.31 21.62
CA VAL A 197 26.86 3.84 21.61
C VAL A 197 27.06 3.30 20.20
N MET A 198 26.38 3.84 19.19
CA MET A 198 26.60 3.44 17.78
C MET A 198 28.03 3.72 17.32
N ALA A 199 28.59 4.89 17.61
CA ALA A 199 29.95 5.25 17.20
C ALA A 199 30.99 4.33 17.85
N LEU A 200 30.85 4.05 19.16
CA LEU A 200 31.73 3.12 19.87
C LEU A 200 31.58 1.68 19.38
N GLY A 201 30.35 1.22 19.11
CA GLY A 201 30.09 -0.11 18.56
C GLY A 201 30.78 -0.32 17.22
N THR A 202 30.65 0.63 16.30
CA THR A 202 31.32 0.56 14.98
C THR A 202 32.85 0.60 15.08
N MET A 203 33.42 1.32 16.07
CA MET A 203 34.87 1.33 16.29
C MET A 203 35.37 -0.01 16.84
N ILE A 204 34.63 -0.64 17.75
CA ILE A 204 34.98 -1.97 18.30
C ILE A 204 34.89 -3.05 17.22
N ASP A 205 33.85 -3.02 16.37
CA ASP A 205 33.68 -3.99 15.28
C ASP A 205 34.80 -3.91 14.22
N SER A 206 35.54 -2.80 14.18
CA SER A 206 36.60 -2.54 13.20
C SER A 206 38.01 -2.99 13.63
N VAL A 207 38.22 -3.36 14.90
CA VAL A 207 39.51 -3.80 15.49
C VAL A 207 39.54 -5.31 15.63
#